data_AF-A0A158KH87-F1
#
_entry.id   AF-A0A158KH87-F1
#
_cell.length_a   1.000
_cell.length_b   1.000
_cell.length_c   1.000
_cell.angle_alpha   90.00
_cell.angle_beta   90.00
_cell.angle_gamma   90.00
#
_symmetry.space_group_name_H-M   'P 1'
#
loop_
_entity.id
_entity.type
_entity.pdbx_description
1 polymer ?
#
loop_
_entity_poly.entity_id
_entity_poly.type
_entity_poly.pdbx_seq_one_letter_code
_entity_poly.pdbx_strand_id
1 'polypeptide(L)'
;MDFVRTPLLPLLASTLSGADEIRLFHDQLIWKDPDGQTTRSTVGWHSDRAYWKTCTSEKMLTAWVPLQDTSEEMGTLAVWDASHLWSGTDDLHTFNEPELDIIESRVRALNHAPNIVLLPLRRGQVSFHHCRLVHGSYPNRTGRPRIAFAIHYQDGENRHIAPRASEKSPVHLNDMLCRTCTDGTPDYADPEVCPVLFSTSRQA
;
A
#
# COMPACT_ATOMS: atom_id res chain seq x y z
N MET A 1 -8.89 15.67 -16.00
CA MET A 1 -9.21 14.28 -15.62
C MET A 1 -8.58 14.02 -14.27
N ASP A 2 -9.39 13.62 -13.29
CA ASP A 2 -8.92 13.29 -11.94
C ASP A 2 -8.67 11.78 -11.88
N PHE A 3 -7.40 11.38 -12.06
CA PHE A 3 -6.99 9.97 -12.21
C PHE A 3 -7.40 9.12 -10.99
N VAL A 4 -7.20 9.65 -9.79
CA VAL A 4 -7.52 8.97 -8.52
C VAL A 4 -9.03 8.75 -8.36
N ARG A 5 -9.84 9.71 -8.86
CA ARG A 5 -11.31 9.63 -8.81
C ARG A 5 -11.95 8.90 -10.01
N THR A 6 -11.15 8.21 -10.83
CA THR A 6 -11.71 7.40 -11.93
C THR A 6 -12.57 6.27 -11.35
N PRO A 7 -13.84 6.11 -11.73
CA PRO A 7 -14.79 5.23 -11.03
C PRO A 7 -14.43 3.74 -11.10
N LEU A 8 -13.62 3.33 -12.07
CA LEU A 8 -13.26 1.92 -12.26
C LEU A 8 -12.39 1.36 -11.12
N LEU A 9 -11.38 2.09 -10.66
CA LEU A 9 -10.46 1.56 -9.64
C LEU A 9 -11.13 1.38 -8.26
N PRO A 10 -11.92 2.34 -7.75
CA PRO A 10 -12.70 2.17 -6.52
C PRO A 10 -13.76 1.06 -6.62
N LEU A 11 -14.39 0.87 -7.78
CA LEU A 11 -15.32 -0.25 -8.01
C LEU A 11 -14.59 -1.61 -7.88
N LEU A 12 -13.42 -1.74 -8.50
CA LEU A 12 -12.59 -2.95 -8.38
C LEU A 12 -12.13 -3.16 -6.93
N ALA A 13 -11.74 -2.08 -6.24
CA ALA A 13 -11.37 -2.15 -4.82
C ALA A 13 -12.55 -2.63 -3.94
N SER A 14 -13.77 -2.13 -4.18
CA SER A 14 -14.99 -2.59 -3.51
C SER A 14 -15.23 -4.08 -3.77
N THR A 15 -15.10 -4.51 -5.03
CA THR A 15 -15.29 -5.92 -5.42
C THR A 15 -14.27 -6.84 -4.73
N LEU A 16 -13.00 -6.44 -4.68
CA LEU A 16 -11.91 -7.23 -4.11
C LEU A 16 -11.95 -7.28 -2.58
N SER A 17 -12.31 -6.18 -1.93
CA SER A 17 -12.39 -6.09 -0.45
C SER A 17 -13.73 -6.56 0.13
N GLY A 18 -14.78 -6.63 -0.71
CA GLY A 18 -16.15 -6.87 -0.28
C GLY A 18 -16.78 -5.69 0.49
N ALA A 19 -16.18 -4.49 0.41
CA ALA A 19 -16.70 -3.31 1.08
C ALA A 19 -17.77 -2.58 0.26
N ASP A 20 -18.83 -2.12 0.93
CA ASP A 20 -19.91 -1.35 0.30
C ASP A 20 -19.52 0.10 -0.04
N GLU A 21 -18.53 0.64 0.64
CA GLU A 21 -18.03 2.00 0.43
C GLU A 21 -16.50 1.99 0.39
N ILE A 22 -15.94 2.69 -0.59
CA ILE A 22 -14.50 2.91 -0.75
C ILE A 22 -14.22 4.41 -0.69
N ARG A 23 -13.30 4.78 0.20
CA ARG A 23 -12.77 6.14 0.31
C ARG A 23 -11.30 6.16 -0.09
N LEU A 24 -10.83 7.31 -0.56
CA LEU A 24 -9.40 7.57 -0.62
C LEU A 24 -8.83 7.54 0.81
N PHE A 25 -7.69 6.89 1.01
CA PHE A 25 -6.92 7.01 2.24
C PHE A 25 -5.73 7.94 2.02
N HIS A 26 -4.87 7.65 1.04
CA HIS A 26 -3.90 8.59 0.48
C HIS A 26 -3.43 8.09 -0.88
N ASP A 27 -2.68 8.91 -1.61
CA ASP A 27 -2.00 8.51 -2.83
C ASP A 27 -0.55 8.98 -2.82
N GLN A 28 0.28 8.34 -3.65
CA GLN A 28 1.69 8.64 -3.78
C GLN A 28 2.15 8.43 -5.22
N LEU A 29 2.87 9.42 -5.75
CA LEU A 29 3.71 9.22 -6.93
C LEU A 29 5.03 8.55 -6.49
N ILE A 30 5.29 7.37 -7.03
CA ILE A 30 6.52 6.62 -6.79
C ILE A 30 7.46 6.85 -7.96
N TRP A 31 8.55 7.55 -7.68
CA TRP A 31 9.66 7.76 -8.60
C TRP A 31 10.86 6.91 -8.19
N LYS A 32 11.34 6.06 -9.08
CA LYS A 32 12.48 5.18 -8.82
C LYS A 32 13.56 5.41 -9.89
N ASP A 33 14.64 6.06 -9.50
CA ASP A 33 15.74 6.43 -10.38
C ASP A 33 16.48 5.19 -10.94
N PRO A 34 17.12 5.32 -12.12
CA PRO A 34 18.15 4.39 -12.57
C PRO A 34 19.23 4.22 -11.51
N ASP A 35 19.58 2.97 -11.23
CA ASP A 35 20.47 2.63 -10.12
C ASP A 35 21.72 1.86 -10.56
N GLY A 36 21.85 1.59 -11.86
CA GLY A 36 22.96 0.84 -12.43
C GLY A 36 23.12 -0.51 -11.74
N GLN A 37 24.20 -0.66 -10.95
CA GLN A 37 24.51 -1.86 -10.18
C GLN A 37 24.41 -1.68 -8.65
N THR A 38 23.86 -0.57 -8.15
CA THR A 38 23.65 -0.36 -6.71
C THR A 38 22.26 -0.81 -6.27
N THR A 39 21.92 -0.60 -4.99
CA THR A 39 20.63 -0.98 -4.37
C THR A 39 19.87 0.20 -3.79
N ARG A 40 20.29 1.44 -4.06
CA ARG A 40 19.69 2.67 -3.51
C ARG A 40 18.24 2.88 -3.93
N SER A 41 17.86 2.36 -5.09
CA SER A 41 16.51 2.44 -5.62
C SER A 41 15.60 1.32 -5.09
N THR A 42 16.15 0.29 -4.42
CA THR A 42 15.38 -0.82 -3.84
C THR A 42 14.32 -0.30 -2.88
N VAL A 43 13.12 -0.89 -2.96
CA VAL A 43 12.11 -0.73 -1.91
C VAL A 43 12.13 -2.01 -1.10
N GLY A 44 12.45 -1.89 0.18
CA GLY A 44 12.54 -3.02 1.11
C GLY A 44 11.22 -3.77 1.23
N TRP A 45 11.28 -5.05 1.61
CA TRP A 45 10.09 -5.84 1.89
C TRP A 45 9.30 -5.20 3.04
N HIS A 46 8.03 -4.88 2.84
CA HIS A 46 7.17 -4.27 3.85
C HIS A 46 5.70 -4.62 3.61
N SER A 47 4.85 -4.35 4.59
CA SER A 47 3.39 -4.33 4.38
C SER A 47 2.85 -2.93 4.67
N ASP A 48 1.83 -2.50 3.93
CA ASP A 48 1.19 -1.20 4.16
C ASP A 48 0.60 -1.12 5.58
N ARG A 49 0.09 -2.26 6.08
CA ARG A 49 -0.46 -2.40 7.45
C ARG A 49 0.54 -1.98 8.52
N ALA A 50 1.84 -2.20 8.31
CA ALA A 50 2.88 -1.80 9.25
C ALA A 50 2.99 -0.27 9.43
N TYR A 51 2.48 0.50 8.45
CA TYR A 51 2.42 1.97 8.50
C TYR A 51 1.03 2.49 8.88
N TRP A 52 -0.01 1.68 8.72
CA TRP A 52 -1.41 2.05 8.97
C TRP A 52 -1.91 1.55 10.34
N LYS A 53 -1.07 1.72 11.36
CA LYS A 53 -1.32 1.20 12.72
C LYS A 53 -2.45 1.90 13.46
N THR A 54 -2.78 3.12 13.03
CA THR A 54 -3.92 3.92 13.53
C THR A 54 -5.23 3.62 12.81
N CYS A 55 -5.26 2.66 11.87
CA CYS A 55 -6.49 2.22 11.21
C CYS A 55 -7.12 1.00 11.90
N THR A 56 -8.43 1.03 12.16
CA THR A 56 -9.16 -0.16 12.64
C THR A 56 -9.33 -1.22 11.54
N SER A 57 -9.40 -0.80 10.27
CA SER A 57 -9.68 -1.72 9.18
C SER A 57 -8.49 -2.62 8.83
N GLU A 58 -8.83 -3.84 8.45
CA GLU A 58 -7.91 -4.80 7.86
C GLU A 58 -8.23 -5.07 6.38
N LYS A 59 -9.26 -4.44 5.81
CA LYS A 59 -9.72 -4.66 4.41
C LYS A 59 -9.12 -3.68 3.41
N MET A 60 -8.19 -2.85 3.86
CA MET A 60 -7.59 -1.78 3.06
C MET A 60 -6.77 -2.34 1.90
N LEU A 61 -6.83 -1.66 0.76
CA LEU A 61 -6.20 -2.10 -0.49
C LEU A 61 -5.35 -0.99 -1.09
N THR A 62 -4.32 -1.36 -1.83
CA THR A 62 -3.52 -0.45 -2.64
C THR A 62 -3.69 -0.83 -4.11
N ALA A 63 -4.04 0.14 -4.96
CA ALA A 63 -3.92 0.03 -6.41
C ALA A 63 -2.58 0.63 -6.85
N TRP A 64 -1.72 -0.22 -7.41
CA TRP A 64 -0.45 0.18 -8.00
C TRP A 64 -0.57 0.26 -9.52
N VAL A 65 -0.43 1.46 -10.07
CA VAL A 65 -0.63 1.75 -11.49
C VAL A 65 0.66 2.31 -12.10
N PRO A 66 1.36 1.55 -12.95
CA PRO A 66 2.53 2.06 -13.62
C PRO A 66 2.15 3.02 -14.76
N LEU A 67 2.89 4.12 -14.91
CA LEU A 67 2.67 5.09 -15.99
C LEU A 67 3.36 4.71 -17.31
N GLN A 68 3.98 3.55 -17.32
CA GLN A 68 4.84 2.99 -18.35
C GLN A 68 4.90 1.47 -18.21
N ASP A 69 5.44 0.75 -19.19
CA ASP A 69 5.74 -0.66 -19.00
C ASP A 69 6.84 -0.83 -17.94
N THR A 70 6.65 -1.77 -17.02
CA THR A 70 7.59 -2.12 -15.95
C THR A 70 8.04 -3.56 -16.10
N SER A 71 9.28 -3.73 -16.53
CA SER A 71 9.96 -5.03 -16.57
C SER A 71 10.57 -5.36 -15.21
N GLU A 72 11.01 -6.61 -15.07
CA GLU A 72 11.80 -7.05 -13.91
C GLU A 72 13.08 -6.23 -13.75
N GLU A 73 13.78 -5.97 -14.86
CA GLU A 73 15.00 -5.14 -14.88
C GLU A 73 14.75 -3.70 -14.42
N MET A 74 13.55 -3.17 -14.68
CA MET A 74 13.14 -1.83 -14.21
C MET A 74 12.77 -1.82 -12.72
N GLY A 75 12.87 -2.96 -12.04
CA GLY A 75 12.48 -3.12 -10.65
C GLY A 75 10.97 -3.02 -10.52
N THR A 76 10.21 -3.86 -11.22
CA THR A 76 8.74 -3.92 -11.07
C THR A 76 8.32 -4.27 -9.63
N LEU A 77 7.04 -4.10 -9.31
CA LEU A 77 6.50 -4.51 -8.01
C LEU A 77 6.73 -6.03 -7.82
N ALA A 78 7.16 -6.41 -6.62
CA ALA A 78 7.31 -7.80 -6.24
C ALA A 78 6.52 -8.04 -4.94
N VAL A 79 5.99 -9.24 -4.79
CA VAL A 79 5.19 -9.64 -3.61
C VAL A 79 5.65 -10.99 -3.10
N TRP A 80 5.40 -11.25 -1.82
CA TRP A 80 5.42 -12.61 -1.29
C TRP A 80 4.01 -13.18 -1.36
N ASP A 81 3.83 -14.19 -2.20
CA ASP A 81 2.53 -14.80 -2.45
C ASP A 81 1.87 -15.27 -1.15
N ALA A 82 0.55 -15.03 -1.04
CA ALA A 82 -0.28 -15.32 0.14
C ALA A 82 0.17 -14.69 1.48
N SER A 83 1.18 -13.82 1.52
CA SER A 83 1.73 -13.28 2.78
C SER A 83 0.76 -12.40 3.58
N HIS A 84 -0.35 -11.95 2.96
CA HIS A 84 -1.43 -11.26 3.66
C HIS A 84 -2.15 -12.12 4.70
N LEU A 85 -1.96 -13.45 4.65
CA LEU A 85 -2.48 -14.43 5.61
C LEU A 85 -1.49 -14.75 6.75
N TRP A 86 -0.28 -14.20 6.70
CA TRP A 86 0.76 -14.51 7.67
C TRP A 86 0.55 -13.72 8.96
N SER A 87 0.81 -14.38 10.09
CA SER A 87 0.88 -13.71 11.40
C SER A 87 2.30 -13.21 11.69
N GLY A 88 2.42 -12.13 12.44
CA GLY A 88 3.72 -11.62 12.92
C GLY A 88 4.50 -10.78 11.90
N THR A 89 3.89 -10.46 10.76
CA THR A 89 4.46 -9.57 9.72
C THR A 89 3.85 -8.17 9.71
N ASP A 90 2.90 -7.90 10.61
CA ASP A 90 2.25 -6.59 10.78
C ASP A 90 3.24 -5.49 11.22
N ASP A 91 4.46 -5.86 11.64
CA ASP A 91 5.53 -4.93 12.04
C ASP A 91 6.65 -4.77 11.00
N LEU A 92 6.50 -5.32 9.78
CA LEU A 92 7.48 -5.16 8.70
C LEU A 92 7.45 -3.74 8.10
N HIS A 93 7.95 -2.76 8.87
CA HIS A 93 8.08 -1.35 8.51
C HIS A 93 9.44 -1.03 7.86
N THR A 94 9.89 -1.90 6.95
CA THR A 94 11.26 -1.93 6.42
C THR A 94 11.38 -1.38 5.00
N PHE A 95 10.49 -0.47 4.58
CA PHE A 95 10.45 0.15 3.25
C PHE A 95 11.82 0.72 2.80
N ASN A 96 12.56 1.34 3.71
CA ASN A 96 13.87 1.97 3.44
C ASN A 96 15.07 1.03 3.68
N GLU A 97 14.84 -0.27 3.92
CA GLU A 97 15.92 -1.26 4.11
C GLU A 97 16.20 -1.98 2.78
N PRO A 98 17.28 -1.64 2.04
CA PRO A 98 17.56 -2.22 0.73
C PRO A 98 18.10 -3.66 0.79
N GLU A 99 18.52 -4.14 1.97
CA GLU A 99 19.04 -5.50 2.20
C GLU A 99 17.91 -6.54 2.29
N LEU A 100 17.27 -6.83 1.17
CA LEU A 100 16.13 -7.74 1.06
C LEU A 100 16.37 -9.12 1.71
N ASP A 101 17.55 -9.70 1.53
CA ASP A 101 17.90 -11.02 2.06
C ASP A 101 17.91 -11.07 3.60
N ILE A 102 18.22 -9.94 4.27
CA ILE A 102 18.18 -9.84 5.73
C ILE A 102 16.74 -9.90 6.21
N ILE A 103 15.83 -9.21 5.52
CA ILE A 103 14.40 -9.21 5.84
C ILE A 103 13.79 -10.59 5.56
N GLU A 104 14.15 -11.22 4.44
CA GLU A 104 13.74 -12.59 4.13
C GLU A 104 14.18 -13.58 5.22
N SER A 105 15.42 -13.46 5.69
CA SER A 105 15.96 -14.31 6.76
C SER A 105 15.20 -14.11 8.09
N ARG A 106 14.85 -12.86 8.43
CA ARG A 106 14.03 -12.55 9.61
C ARG A 106 12.67 -13.25 9.54
N VAL A 107 12.03 -13.24 8.39
CA VAL A 107 10.69 -13.80 8.21
C VAL A 107 10.72 -15.33 8.12
N ARG A 108 11.80 -15.91 7.59
CA ARG A 108 12.07 -17.36 7.71
C ARG A 108 12.23 -17.80 9.17
N ALA A 109 12.84 -16.98 10.02
CA ALA A 109 12.91 -17.26 11.46
C ALA A 109 11.53 -17.24 12.17
N LEU A 110 10.52 -16.65 11.54
CA LEU A 110 9.11 -16.72 11.97
C LEU A 110 8.36 -17.93 11.38
N ASN A 111 9.07 -18.90 10.78
CA ASN A 111 8.52 -20.08 10.09
C ASN A 111 7.70 -19.77 8.84
N HIS A 112 7.88 -18.60 8.24
CA HIS A 112 7.30 -18.29 6.93
C HIS A 112 8.26 -18.67 5.80
N ALA A 113 7.72 -19.03 4.64
CA ALA A 113 8.50 -19.36 3.46
C ALA A 113 8.12 -18.42 2.30
N PRO A 114 8.86 -17.31 2.11
CA PRO A 114 8.63 -16.39 0.99
C PRO A 114 8.69 -17.08 -0.37
N ASN A 115 7.55 -17.04 -1.07
CA ASN A 115 7.45 -17.30 -2.50
C ASN A 115 7.37 -15.95 -3.23
N ILE A 116 8.48 -15.51 -3.81
CA ILE A 116 8.59 -14.19 -4.44
C ILE A 116 7.97 -14.25 -5.83
N VAL A 117 6.99 -13.39 -6.08
CA VAL A 117 6.35 -13.20 -7.39
C VAL A 117 6.64 -11.80 -7.88
N LEU A 118 7.31 -11.70 -9.03
CA LEU A 118 7.49 -10.45 -9.76
C LEU A 118 6.22 -10.14 -10.54
N LEU A 119 5.81 -8.87 -10.57
CA LEU A 119 4.62 -8.41 -11.27
C LEU A 119 5.00 -7.45 -12.41
N PRO A 120 5.58 -7.92 -13.54
CA PRO A 120 5.75 -7.08 -14.71
C PRO A 120 4.39 -6.61 -15.23
N LEU A 121 4.24 -5.30 -15.45
CA LEU A 121 2.98 -4.71 -15.87
C LEU A 121 3.21 -3.79 -17.07
N ARG A 122 2.27 -3.80 -18.00
CA ARG A 122 2.22 -2.86 -19.12
C ARG A 122 1.49 -1.59 -18.69
N ARG A 123 1.81 -0.48 -19.34
CA ARG A 123 1.09 0.79 -19.17
C ARG A 123 -0.41 0.57 -19.33
N GLY A 124 -1.18 1.05 -18.34
CA GLY A 124 -2.65 0.90 -18.31
C GLY A 124 -3.14 -0.36 -17.59
N GLN A 125 -2.24 -1.26 -17.17
CA GLN A 125 -2.58 -2.31 -16.21
C GLN A 125 -2.50 -1.78 -14.78
N VAL A 126 -3.05 -2.54 -13.83
CA VAL A 126 -3.04 -2.22 -12.40
C VAL A 126 -2.85 -3.51 -11.61
N SER A 127 -2.07 -3.44 -10.53
CA SER A 127 -2.05 -4.46 -9.49
C SER A 127 -2.84 -3.96 -8.29
N PHE A 128 -3.62 -4.81 -7.67
CA PHE A 128 -4.22 -4.55 -6.36
C PHE A 128 -3.56 -5.46 -5.34
N HIS A 129 -3.18 -4.92 -4.19
CA HIS A 129 -2.69 -5.72 -3.07
C HIS A 129 -3.34 -5.33 -1.75
N HIS A 130 -3.52 -6.34 -0.90
CA HIS A 130 -4.06 -6.20 0.44
C HIS A 130 -3.05 -5.49 1.35
N CYS A 131 -3.51 -4.73 2.35
CA CYS A 131 -2.64 -3.97 3.25
C CYS A 131 -1.59 -4.83 3.98
N ARG A 132 -1.91 -6.11 4.22
CA ARG A 132 -1.01 -7.10 4.82
C ARG A 132 -0.10 -7.83 3.83
N LEU A 133 -0.31 -7.70 2.52
CA LEU A 133 0.53 -8.38 1.54
C LEU A 133 1.93 -7.78 1.60
N VAL A 134 2.92 -8.60 1.93
CA VAL A 134 4.31 -8.17 1.94
C VAL A 134 4.77 -7.98 0.50
N HIS A 135 5.30 -6.78 0.23
CA HIS A 135 5.71 -6.35 -1.09
C HIS A 135 6.93 -5.45 -1.03
N GLY A 136 7.56 -5.26 -2.19
CA GLY A 136 8.80 -4.51 -2.34
C GLY A 136 9.15 -4.36 -3.81
N SER A 137 10.36 -3.90 -4.11
CA SER A 137 10.87 -3.94 -5.48
C SER A 137 12.39 -3.95 -5.53
N TYR A 138 12.93 -4.80 -6.40
CA TYR A 138 14.36 -4.86 -6.73
C TYR A 138 14.87 -3.55 -7.37
N PRO A 139 16.19 -3.33 -7.45
CA PRO A 139 16.75 -2.12 -8.04
C PRO A 139 16.28 -1.88 -9.48
N ASN A 140 16.16 -0.62 -9.89
CA ASN A 140 15.96 -0.26 -11.29
C ASN A 140 17.30 -0.26 -12.03
N ARG A 141 17.57 -1.30 -12.80
CA ARG A 141 18.82 -1.48 -13.56
C ARG A 141 18.76 -0.88 -14.96
N THR A 142 17.62 -0.35 -15.37
CA THR A 142 17.47 0.28 -16.69
C THR A 142 18.05 1.70 -16.70
N GLY A 143 18.26 2.26 -17.89
CA GLY A 143 18.74 3.63 -18.07
C GLY A 143 17.69 4.73 -17.91
N ARG A 144 16.49 4.44 -17.40
CA ARG A 144 15.40 5.42 -17.26
C ARG A 144 14.60 5.22 -15.97
N PRO A 145 14.00 6.28 -15.39
CA PRO A 145 13.25 6.16 -14.14
C PRO A 145 11.98 5.31 -14.32
N ARG A 146 11.58 4.61 -13.25
CA ARG A 146 10.28 3.94 -13.12
C ARG A 146 9.31 4.86 -12.40
N ILE A 147 8.18 5.14 -13.04
CA ILE A 147 7.13 6.01 -12.48
C ILE A 147 5.85 5.21 -12.32
N ALA A 148 5.27 5.25 -11.13
CA ALA A 148 3.99 4.62 -10.83
C ALA A 148 3.20 5.46 -9.82
N PHE A 149 1.88 5.32 -9.83
CA PHE A 149 1.02 5.79 -8.75
C PHE A 149 0.65 4.63 -7.83
N ALA A 150 0.75 4.84 -6.53
CA ALA A 150 0.07 4.03 -5.54
C ALA A 150 -1.14 4.80 -5.03
N ILE A 151 -2.32 4.19 -5.08
CA ILE A 151 -3.57 4.75 -4.56
C ILE A 151 -4.03 3.81 -3.45
N HIS A 152 -4.11 4.34 -2.24
CA HIS A 152 -4.47 3.57 -1.06
C HIS A 152 -5.94 3.83 -0.72
N TYR A 153 -6.69 2.75 -0.56
CA TYR A 153 -8.11 2.75 -0.31
C TYR A 153 -8.41 2.25 1.10
N GLN A 154 -9.35 2.91 1.75
CA GLN A 154 -9.98 2.42 2.97
C GLN A 154 -11.46 2.12 2.71
N ASP A 155 -11.99 1.13 3.40
CA ASP A 155 -13.43 0.89 3.42
C ASP A 155 -14.17 1.89 4.33
N GLY A 156 -15.49 1.98 4.18
CA GLY A 156 -16.33 2.89 4.95
C GLY A 156 -16.39 2.63 6.46
N GLU A 157 -15.97 1.45 6.93
CA GLU A 157 -15.94 1.07 8.36
C GLU A 157 -14.62 1.45 9.05
N ASN A 158 -13.60 1.86 8.28
CA ASN A 158 -12.32 2.27 8.87
C ASN A 158 -12.51 3.49 9.80
N ARG A 159 -11.90 3.40 10.99
CA ARG A 159 -11.88 4.45 12.02
C ARG A 159 -10.45 4.56 12.55
N HIS A 160 -10.18 5.69 13.20
CA HIS A 160 -8.94 5.84 13.93
C HIS A 160 -8.96 4.94 15.18
N ILE A 161 -7.82 4.31 15.47
CA ILE A 161 -7.53 3.64 16.74
C ILE A 161 -6.21 4.16 17.30
N ALA A 162 -6.14 4.33 18.61
CA ALA A 162 -4.91 4.73 19.27
C ALA A 162 -3.80 3.68 19.02
N PRO A 163 -2.56 4.12 18.75
CA PRO A 163 -1.45 3.20 18.62
C PRO A 163 -1.20 2.39 19.88
N ARG A 164 -0.56 1.24 19.73
CA ARG A 164 -0.14 0.46 20.92
C ARG A 164 0.97 1.22 21.63
N ALA A 165 0.94 1.24 22.96
CA ALA A 165 1.88 2.00 23.79
C ALA A 165 3.38 1.66 23.54
N SER A 166 3.68 0.50 22.96
CA SER A 166 5.04 0.05 22.60
C SER A 166 5.55 0.61 21.27
N GLU A 167 4.71 1.26 20.47
CA GLU A 167 5.04 1.71 19.13
C GLU A 167 5.57 3.15 19.18
N LYS A 168 6.88 3.32 18.95
CA LYS A 168 7.55 4.64 18.94
C LYS A 168 7.11 5.56 17.81
N SER A 169 6.32 5.05 16.88
CA SER A 169 5.66 5.81 15.83
C SER A 169 4.42 5.02 15.45
N PRO A 170 3.24 5.64 15.48
CA PRO A 170 2.63 5.92 14.20
C PRO A 170 1.69 7.12 14.28
N VAL A 171 2.10 8.23 13.68
CA VAL A 171 1.13 9.24 13.25
C VAL A 171 1.11 9.08 11.74
N HIS A 172 0.03 8.49 11.22
CA HIS A 172 -0.22 8.58 9.78
C HIS A 172 -0.52 10.04 9.47
N LEU A 173 -0.17 10.54 8.27
CA LEU A 173 -0.40 11.95 7.93
C LEU A 173 -1.87 12.38 8.13
N ASN A 174 -2.80 11.46 7.85
CA ASN A 174 -4.24 11.69 8.04
C ASN A 174 -4.63 11.95 9.50
N ASP A 175 -3.85 11.52 10.49
CA ASP A 175 -4.10 11.81 11.89
C ASP A 175 -3.99 13.31 12.20
N MET A 176 -3.23 14.04 11.38
CA MET A 176 -3.09 15.49 11.47
C MET A 176 -3.99 16.26 10.50
N LEU A 177 -4.36 15.65 9.38
CA LEU A 177 -5.12 16.32 8.33
C LEU A 177 -6.63 16.20 8.52
N CYS A 178 -7.11 15.04 8.98
CA CYS A 178 -8.53 14.84 9.23
C CYS A 178 -9.00 15.79 10.34
N ARG A 179 -10.21 16.31 10.17
CA ARG A 179 -10.95 16.93 11.28
C ARG A 179 -11.07 15.97 12.46
N THR A 180 -11.39 16.50 13.63
CA THR A 180 -11.52 15.72 14.85
C THR A 180 -12.98 15.32 15.12
N CYS A 181 -13.16 14.10 15.61
CA CYS A 181 -14.40 13.61 16.23
C CYS A 181 -14.66 14.32 17.57
N THR A 182 -15.88 14.15 18.11
CA THR A 182 -16.27 14.72 19.42
C THR A 182 -15.45 14.19 20.59
N ASP A 183 -14.87 13.00 20.46
CA ASP A 183 -13.97 12.39 21.46
C ASP A 183 -12.50 12.83 21.31
N GLY A 184 -12.21 13.73 20.37
CA GLY A 184 -10.88 14.26 20.09
C GLY A 184 -10.01 13.39 19.18
N THR A 185 -10.49 12.24 18.70
CA THR A 185 -9.75 11.40 17.76
C THR A 185 -9.88 11.90 16.30
N PRO A 186 -8.92 11.60 15.41
CA PRO A 186 -9.05 11.90 13.98
C PRO A 186 -10.25 11.20 13.33
N ASP A 187 -11.01 11.93 12.51
CA ASP A 187 -12.14 11.41 11.74
C ASP A 187 -11.70 10.84 10.39
N TYR A 188 -11.45 9.53 10.33
CA TYR A 188 -11.13 8.84 9.07
C TYR A 188 -12.31 8.75 8.08
N ALA A 189 -13.48 9.31 8.43
CA ALA A 189 -14.59 9.55 7.51
C ALA A 189 -14.67 11.00 7.02
N ASP A 190 -13.68 11.84 7.31
CA ASP A 190 -13.62 13.22 6.82
C ASP A 190 -13.65 13.26 5.27
N PRO A 191 -14.70 13.81 4.64
CA PRO A 191 -14.83 13.80 3.19
C PRO A 191 -13.86 14.76 2.46
N GLU A 192 -13.23 15.71 3.17
CA GLU A 192 -12.24 16.62 2.57
C GLU A 192 -10.88 15.92 2.40
N VAL A 193 -10.51 15.05 3.34
CA VAL A 193 -9.25 14.30 3.33
C VAL A 193 -9.42 12.91 2.74
N CYS A 194 -10.52 12.24 3.11
CA CYS A 194 -10.85 10.86 2.77
C CYS A 194 -12.18 10.80 1.97
N PRO A 195 -12.27 11.43 0.78
CA PRO A 195 -13.50 11.47 0.01
C PRO A 195 -13.99 10.08 -0.37
N VAL A 196 -15.32 9.89 -0.35
CA VAL A 196 -15.97 8.70 -0.89
C VAL A 196 -15.77 8.65 -2.41
N LEU A 197 -15.14 7.60 -2.89
CA LEU A 197 -14.88 7.36 -4.30
C LEU A 197 -15.88 6.37 -4.93
N PHE A 198 -16.44 5.48 -4.12
CA PHE A 198 -17.46 4.52 -4.52
C PHE A 198 -18.38 4.17 -3.36
N SER A 199 -19.67 3.95 -3.63
CA SER A 199 -20.63 3.40 -2.68
C SER A 199 -21.73 2.64 -3.42
N THR A 200 -22.06 1.43 -2.96
CA THR A 200 -23.17 0.62 -3.50
C THR A 200 -24.52 1.32 -3.34
N SER A 201 -24.68 2.10 -2.26
CA SER A 201 -25.90 2.89 -1.99
C SER A 201 -26.15 4.04 -2.97
N ARG A 202 -25.13 4.49 -3.72
CA ARG A 202 -25.22 5.60 -4.69
C ARG A 202 -25.51 5.14 -6.13
N GLN A 203 -25.63 3.82 -6.36
CA GLN A 203 -25.91 3.25 -7.67
C GLN A 203 -27.38 2.79 -7.85
N ALA A 204 -28.22 3.03 -6.85
CA ALA A 204 -29.67 2.80 -6.89
C ALA A 204 -30.44 4.08 -7.23
#